data_AF-A0A1G7PL40-F1
#
_entry.id   AF-A0A1G7PL40-F1
#
_cell.length_a   1.000
_cell.length_b   1.000
_cell.length_c   1.000
_cell.angle_alpha   90.00
_cell.angle_beta   90.00
_cell.angle_gamma   90.00
#
_symmetry.space_group_name_H-M   'P 1'
#
loop_
_entity.id
_entity.type
_entity.pdbx_description
1 polymer ?
#
loop_
_entity_poly.entity_id
_entity_poly.type
_entity_poly.pdbx_seq_one_letter_code
_entity_poly.pdbx_strand_id
1 'polypeptide(L)'
;MKINDTGRLGAINNYQRQVESQRKDSDLKSRRKDEVSISSEAKELLKAQETAQDPARVELIEDLKSRVSSGTYNVDAGALAEKLAPYFKSYFEK
;
A
#
# COMPACT_ATOMS: atom_id res chain seq x y z
N MET A 1 -4.66 -76.51 6.01
CA MET A 1 -4.16 -75.21 5.53
C MET A 1 -5.32 -74.23 5.49
N LYS A 2 -5.18 -73.06 6.14
CA LYS A 2 -6.16 -71.96 6.08
C LYS A 2 -5.53 -70.82 5.27
N ILE A 3 -6.15 -70.46 4.15
CA ILE A 3 -5.68 -69.38 3.27
C ILE A 3 -6.71 -68.26 3.36
N ASN A 4 -6.43 -67.26 4.19
CA ASN A 4 -7.14 -65.99 4.18
C ASN A 4 -6.31 -65.03 3.32
N ASP A 5 -6.62 -64.96 2.03
CA ASP A 5 -5.95 -64.07 1.09
C ASP A 5 -6.50 -62.64 1.26
N THR A 6 -5.81 -61.82 2.05
CA THR A 6 -6.15 -60.40 2.29
C THR A 6 -5.49 -59.46 1.27
N GLY A 7 -4.89 -59.99 0.19
CA GLY A 7 -4.18 -59.19 -0.81
C GLY A 7 -5.07 -58.32 -1.71
N ARG A 8 -6.39 -58.53 -1.75
CA ARG A 8 -7.31 -57.79 -2.64
C ARG A 8 -7.78 -56.44 -2.10
N LEU A 9 -7.56 -56.12 -0.82
CA LEU A 9 -8.07 -54.88 -0.21
C LEU A 9 -7.22 -53.63 -0.51
N GLY A 10 -5.99 -53.79 -1.02
CA GLY A 10 -5.12 -52.65 -1.37
C GLY A 10 -5.48 -51.93 -2.68
N ALA A 11 -6.21 -52.58 -3.59
CA ALA A 11 -6.51 -52.04 -4.91
C ALA A 11 -7.68 -51.03 -4.93
N ILE A 12 -8.54 -51.04 -3.92
CA ILE A 12 -9.75 -50.19 -3.85
C ILE A 12 -9.40 -48.74 -3.44
N ASN A 13 -8.30 -48.56 -2.70
CA ASN A 13 -7.89 -47.25 -2.16
C ASN A 13 -7.22 -46.32 -3.18
N ASN A 14 -6.94 -46.79 -4.40
CA ASN A 14 -6.29 -45.97 -5.43
C ASN A 14 -7.30 -45.07 -6.14
N TYR A 15 -8.52 -45.56 -6.34
CA TYR A 15 -9.58 -44.79 -6.98
C TYR A 15 -10.08 -43.64 -6.08
N GLN A 16 -10.25 -43.90 -4.77
CA GLN A 16 -10.61 -42.86 -3.80
C GLN A 16 -9.55 -41.74 -3.73
N ARG A 17 -8.26 -42.08 -3.74
CA ARG A 17 -7.17 -41.09 -3.71
C ARG A 17 -7.11 -40.22 -4.98
N GLN A 18 -7.50 -40.76 -6.13
CA GLN A 18 -7.53 -39.99 -7.38
C GLN A 18 -8.71 -39.00 -7.41
N VAL A 19 -9.87 -39.37 -6.84
CA VAL A 19 -11.01 -38.47 -6.69
C VAL A 19 -10.73 -37.37 -5.66
N GLU A 20 -10.05 -37.69 -4.55
CA GLU A 20 -9.66 -36.69 -3.55
C GLU A 20 -8.62 -35.70 -4.06
N SER A 21 -7.64 -36.15 -4.86
CA SER A 21 -6.63 -35.26 -5.48
C SER A 21 -7.25 -34.33 -6.53
N GLN A 22 -8.16 -34.82 -7.37
CA GLN A 22 -8.89 -33.95 -8.31
C GLN A 22 -9.75 -32.89 -7.60
N ARG A 23 -10.40 -33.24 -6.48
CA ARG A 23 -11.20 -32.28 -5.68
C ARG A 23 -10.34 -31.18 -5.06
N LYS A 24 -9.13 -31.51 -4.60
CA LYS A 24 -8.19 -30.51 -4.06
C LYS A 24 -7.67 -29.54 -5.13
N ASP A 25 -7.43 -30.01 -6.34
CA ASP A 25 -6.94 -29.18 -7.45
C ASP A 25 -8.01 -28.19 -7.97
N SER A 26 -9.29 -28.60 -7.96
CA SER A 26 -10.41 -27.69 -8.29
C SER A 26 -10.60 -26.57 -7.27
N ASP A 27 -10.35 -26.85 -5.98
CA ASP A 27 -10.54 -25.87 -4.91
C ASP A 27 -9.43 -24.79 -4.91
N LEU A 28 -8.21 -25.15 -5.34
CA LEU A 28 -7.09 -24.22 -5.50
C LEU A 28 -7.29 -23.24 -6.67
N LYS A 29 -7.93 -23.68 -7.75
CA LYS A 29 -8.25 -22.80 -8.90
C LYS A 29 -9.35 -21.79 -8.60
N SER A 30 -10.29 -22.10 -7.68
CA SER A 30 -11.35 -21.17 -7.27
C SER A 30 -10.83 -20.01 -6.39
N ARG A 31 -9.64 -20.17 -5.80
CA ARG A 31 -9.03 -19.18 -4.88
C ARG A 31 -8.16 -18.13 -5.56
N ARG A 32 -7.87 -18.26 -6.86
CA ARG A 32 -7.21 -17.18 -7.62
C ARG A 32 -8.26 -16.14 -8.02
N LYS A 33 -8.51 -15.21 -7.12
CA LYS A 33 -9.26 -13.99 -7.42
C LYS A 33 -8.26 -12.88 -7.71
N ASP A 34 -8.54 -12.07 -8.72
CA ASP A 34 -7.81 -10.83 -8.93
C ASP A 34 -8.20 -9.86 -7.81
N GLU A 35 -7.23 -9.46 -7.00
CA GLU A 35 -7.43 -8.51 -5.91
C GLU A 35 -6.75 -7.18 -6.24
N VAL A 36 -7.48 -6.08 -6.06
CA VAL A 36 -6.94 -4.73 -6.17
C VAL A 36 -6.64 -4.24 -4.75
N SER A 37 -5.35 -4.15 -4.40
CA SER A 37 -4.90 -3.57 -3.13
C SER A 37 -4.44 -2.12 -3.35
N ILE A 38 -4.99 -1.20 -2.56
CA ILE A 38 -4.52 0.19 -2.53
C ILE A 38 -3.35 0.26 -1.55
N SER A 39 -2.17 0.66 -2.04
CA SER A 39 -0.98 0.87 -1.22
C SER A 39 -1.27 1.84 -0.05
N SER A 40 -0.73 1.56 1.13
CA SER A 40 -0.81 2.44 2.29
C SER A 40 -0.23 3.83 1.99
N GLU A 41 0.88 3.87 1.26
CA GLU A 41 1.54 5.11 0.81
C GLU A 41 0.61 5.96 -0.07
N ALA A 42 -0.12 5.32 -1.01
CA ALA A 42 -1.07 6.01 -1.87
C ALA A 42 -2.23 6.63 -1.08
N LYS A 43 -2.68 5.98 0.01
CA LYS A 43 -3.70 6.54 0.90
C LYS A 43 -3.18 7.73 1.70
N GLU A 44 -1.92 7.71 2.11
CA GLU A 44 -1.28 8.83 2.81
C GLU A 44 -1.12 10.05 1.90
N LEU A 45 -0.73 9.85 0.64
CA LEU A 45 -0.68 10.91 -0.36
C LEU A 45 -2.05 11.54 -0.62
N LEU A 46 -3.13 10.73 -0.68
CA LEU A 46 -4.49 11.25 -0.83
C LEU A 46 -4.89 12.15 0.34
N LYS A 47 -4.60 11.73 1.58
CA LYS A 47 -4.86 12.55 2.78
C LYS A 47 -4.05 13.85 2.77
N ALA A 48 -2.81 13.81 2.30
CA ALA A 48 -1.99 15.01 2.13
C ALA A 48 -2.60 15.97 1.09
N GLN A 49 -3.22 15.44 0.03
CA GLN A 49 -3.92 16.22 -0.98
C GLN A 49 -5.22 16.84 -0.45
N GLU A 50 -5.97 16.13 0.38
CA GLU A 50 -7.16 16.68 1.07
C GLU A 50 -6.77 17.87 1.96
N THR A 51 -5.65 17.75 2.68
CA THR A 51 -5.09 18.85 3.48
C THR A 51 -4.67 20.05 2.61
N ALA A 52 -4.28 19.82 1.35
CA ALA A 52 -3.92 20.89 0.43
C ALA A 52 -5.14 21.72 -0.04
N GLN A 53 -6.35 21.17 0.07
CA GLN A 53 -7.62 21.82 -0.28
C GLN A 53 -8.30 22.52 0.92
N ASP A 54 -7.64 22.59 2.07
CA ASP A 54 -8.16 23.33 3.23
C ASP A 54 -8.50 24.78 2.82
N PRO A 55 -9.75 25.25 2.99
CA PRO A 55 -10.16 26.59 2.59
C PRO A 55 -9.29 27.69 3.21
N ALA A 56 -8.83 27.51 4.45
CA ALA A 56 -7.95 28.47 5.11
C ALA A 56 -6.59 28.60 4.39
N ARG A 57 -6.10 27.51 3.80
CA ARG A 57 -4.86 27.50 3.00
C ARG A 57 -5.05 28.17 1.65
N VAL A 58 -6.22 27.99 1.03
CA VAL A 58 -6.56 28.65 -0.25
C VAL A 58 -6.59 30.17 -0.05
N GLU A 59 -7.28 30.66 0.98
CA GLU A 59 -7.34 32.09 1.32
C GLU A 59 -5.96 32.67 1.60
N LEU A 60 -5.12 31.97 2.39
CA LEU A 60 -3.76 32.39 2.67
C LEU A 60 -2.92 32.52 1.38
N ILE A 61 -3.07 31.58 0.44
CA ILE A 61 -2.35 31.62 -0.84
C ILE A 61 -2.80 32.81 -1.69
N GLU A 62 -4.10 33.11 -1.73
CA GLU A 62 -4.63 34.25 -2.47
C GLU A 62 -4.12 35.58 -1.92
N ASP A 63 -4.14 35.74 -0.59
CA ASP A 63 -3.60 36.93 0.07
C ASP A 63 -2.08 37.09 -0.18
N LEU A 64 -1.31 35.99 -0.10
CA LEU A 64 0.12 36.00 -0.42
C LEU A 64 0.37 36.40 -1.87
N LYS A 65 -0.40 35.86 -2.83
CA LYS A 65 -0.30 36.24 -4.25
C LYS A 65 -0.58 37.73 -4.44
N SER A 66 -1.59 38.26 -3.76
CA SER A 66 -1.90 39.69 -3.78
C SER A 66 -0.70 40.51 -3.30
N ARG A 67 -0.15 40.20 -2.12
CA ARG A 67 1.02 40.89 -1.53
C ARG A 67 2.27 40.83 -2.41
N VAL A 68 2.50 39.70 -3.09
CA VAL A 68 3.59 39.55 -4.05
C VAL A 68 3.37 40.44 -5.27
N SER A 69 2.15 40.44 -5.82
CA SER A 69 1.81 41.26 -7.00
C SER A 69 1.90 42.76 -6.72
N SER A 70 1.57 43.21 -5.50
CA SER A 70 1.71 44.59 -5.07
C SER A 70 3.13 44.97 -4.66
N GLY A 71 4.08 44.02 -4.65
CA GLY A 71 5.47 44.25 -4.26
C GLY A 71 5.67 44.56 -2.77
N THR A 72 4.68 44.26 -1.92
CA THR A 72 4.72 44.52 -0.46
C THR A 72 5.08 43.27 0.35
N TYR A 73 5.30 42.13 -0.32
CA TYR A 73 5.74 40.90 0.31
C TYR A 73 7.25 40.93 0.59
N ASN A 74 7.60 41.05 1.87
CA ASN A 74 8.99 41.01 2.34
C ASN A 74 9.30 39.63 2.92
N VAL A 75 10.33 38.98 2.38
CA VAL A 75 10.82 37.69 2.89
C VAL A 75 11.82 37.96 4.00
N ASP A 76 11.54 37.49 5.22
CA ASP A 76 12.51 37.51 6.30
C ASP A 76 13.58 36.42 6.09
N ALA A 77 14.83 36.84 6.01
CA ALA A 77 15.97 35.95 5.79
C ALA A 77 16.20 35.01 7.00
N GLY A 78 15.90 35.47 8.22
CA GLY A 78 16.01 34.65 9.43
C GLY A 78 15.03 33.50 9.43
N ALA A 79 13.74 33.80 9.27
CA ALA A 79 12.68 32.79 9.13
C ALA A 79 12.92 31.85 7.94
N LEU A 80 13.45 32.35 6.82
CA LEU A 80 13.81 31.50 5.68
C LEU A 80 14.91 30.50 6.05
N ALA A 81 15.98 30.96 6.70
CA ALA A 81 17.09 30.10 7.14
C ALA A 81 16.62 29.04 8.14
N GLU A 82 15.75 29.39 9.10
CA GLU A 82 15.16 28.45 10.05
C GLU A 82 14.35 27.34 9.36
N LYS A 83 13.56 27.69 8.33
CA LYS A 83 12.76 26.71 7.57
C LYS A 83 13.61 25.81 6.69
N LEU A 84 14.74 26.32 6.19
CA LEU A 84 15.68 25.58 5.37
C LEU A 84 16.60 24.68 6.20
N ALA A 85 16.93 25.07 7.44
CA ALA A 85 17.89 24.39 8.30
C ALA A 85 17.69 22.86 8.42
N PRO A 86 16.46 22.31 8.58
CA PRO A 86 16.26 20.86 8.70
C PRO A 86 16.77 20.06 7.49
N TYR A 87 16.72 20.63 6.29
CA TYR A 87 17.13 19.96 5.05
C TYR A 87 18.66 19.91 4.89
N PHE A 88 19.40 20.76 5.61
CA PHE A 88 20.87 20.81 5.55
C PHE A 88 21.53 20.06 6.70
N LYS A 89 20.79 19.58 7.71
CA LYS A 89 21.38 18.85 8.86
C LYS A 89 22.19 17.62 8.44
N SER A 90 21.75 16.91 7.42
CA SER A 90 22.47 15.74 6.87
C SER A 90 23.84 16.07 6.25
N TYR A 91 24.08 17.34 5.89
CA TYR A 91 25.38 17.79 5.37
C TYR A 91 26.42 17.99 6.49
N PHE A 92 25.98 18.30 7.71
CA PHE A 92 26.86 18.63 8.83
C PHE A 92 27.11 17.46 9.80
N GLU A 93 26.36 16.36 9.69
CA GLU A 93 26.54 15.15 10.52
C GLU A 93 27.55 14.14 9.92
N LYS A 94 28.56 14.62 9.18
CA LYS A 94 29.64 13.80 8.63
C LYS A 94 30.92 13.89 9.44
#